data_AF-A0A5D0HWV7-F1
#
_entry.id   AF-A0A5D0HWV7-F1
#
_cell.length_a   1.000
_cell.length_b   1.000
_cell.length_c   1.000
_cell.angle_alpha   90.00
_cell.angle_beta   90.00
_cell.angle_gamma   90.00
#
_symmetry.space_group_name_H-M   'P 1'
#
loop_
_entity.id
_entity.type
_entity.pdbx_description
1 polymer ?
#
loop_
_entity_poly.entity_id
_entity_poly.type
_entity_poly.pdbx_seq_one_letter_code
_entity_poly.pdbx_strand_id
1 'polypeptide(L)'
;FQQEVLNYAEGNGSPRFNPFFIPKMIADIAPANISIKHGFMGPNYTTVSACASSANALFDALNSIRLGYTDVVVTGGSEAAVTIAGMGGFNAMHALSTRN
;
A
#
# COMPACT_ATOMS: atom_id res chain seq x y z
N PHE A 1 11.43 2.14 -1.67
CA PHE A 1 11.96 2.15 -0.30
C PHE A 1 12.95 1.00 -0.06
N GLN A 2 12.72 -0.22 -0.56
CA GLN A 2 13.62 -1.37 -0.29
C GLN A 2 15.10 -1.12 -0.66
N GLN A 3 15.40 -0.60 -1.85
CA GLN A 3 16.79 -0.29 -2.24
C GLN A 3 17.46 0.70 -1.27
N GLU A 4 16.70 1.66 -0.77
CA GLU A 4 17.19 2.66 0.18
C GLU A 4 17.55 2.02 1.53
N VAL A 5 16.75 1.04 1.98
CA VAL A 5 17.05 0.23 3.16
C VAL A 5 18.31 -0.62 2.96
N LEU A 6 18.45 -1.28 1.81
CA LEU A 6 19.63 -2.10 1.50
C LEU A 6 20.90 -1.24 1.47
N ASN A 7 20.86 -0.10 0.76
CA ASN A 7 22.00 0.81 0.68
C ASN A 7 22.41 1.35 2.06
N TYR A 8 21.43 1.65 2.93
CA TYR A 8 21.71 2.09 4.29
C TYR A 8 22.37 0.99 5.13
N ALA A 9 21.89 -0.26 5.00
CA ALA A 9 22.39 -1.41 5.76
C ALA A 9 23.77 -1.90 5.31
N GLU A 10 24.07 -1.85 4.01
CA GLU A 10 25.37 -2.22 3.45
C GLU A 10 26.43 -1.11 3.65
N GLY A 11 25.99 0.13 3.82
CA GLY A 11 26.85 1.29 4.06
C GLY A 11 27.27 1.47 5.52
N ASN A 12 27.95 2.57 5.79
CA ASN A 12 28.36 3.01 7.14
C ASN A 12 27.32 3.95 7.80
N GLY A 13 26.03 3.78 7.48
CA GLY A 13 24.97 4.74 7.84
C GLY A 13 24.90 5.96 6.91
N SER A 14 25.58 5.93 5.77
CA SER A 14 25.43 6.88 4.66
C SER A 14 25.13 6.14 3.36
N PRO A 15 24.15 6.59 2.55
CA PRO A 15 23.37 7.82 2.70
C PRO A 15 22.24 7.69 3.74
N ARG A 16 21.88 8.82 4.38
CA ARG A 16 20.69 8.92 5.23
C ARG A 16 19.41 8.70 4.40
N PHE A 17 18.33 8.26 5.06
CA PHE A 17 17.03 8.16 4.42
C PHE A 17 16.55 9.51 3.89
N ASN A 18 15.95 9.46 2.71
CA ASN A 18 15.26 10.55 2.06
C ASN A 18 14.07 11.01 2.93
N PRO A 19 13.76 12.31 3.02
CA PRO A 19 12.58 12.80 3.75
C PRO A 19 11.25 12.18 3.30
N PHE A 20 11.17 11.71 2.05
CA PHE A 20 10.01 11.01 1.49
C PHE A 20 10.02 9.51 1.76
N PHE A 21 10.99 8.96 2.51
CA PHE A 21 11.05 7.53 2.79
C PHE A 21 9.76 7.01 3.43
N ILE A 22 9.30 7.69 4.49
CA ILE A 22 8.07 7.34 5.21
C ILE A 22 6.83 7.57 4.30
N PRO A 23 6.65 8.73 3.64
CA PRO A 23 5.59 8.88 2.63
C PRO A 23 5.62 7.85 1.50
N LYS A 24 6.78 7.28 1.13
CA LYS A 24 6.84 6.24 0.09
C LYS A 24 6.45 4.85 0.61
N MET A 25 6.28 4.66 1.91
CA MET A 25 6.05 3.34 2.52
C MET A 25 4.69 3.17 3.17
N ILE A 26 4.07 4.25 3.69
CA ILE A 26 2.78 4.13 4.38
C ILE A 26 1.69 3.79 3.36
N ALA A 27 0.85 2.81 3.68
CA ALA A 27 -0.17 2.28 2.78
C ALA A 27 -1.22 3.33 2.34
N ASP A 28 -1.59 4.25 3.23
CA ASP A 28 -2.57 5.31 2.96
C ASP A 28 -2.11 6.39 1.97
N ILE A 29 -0.85 6.35 1.56
CA ILE A 29 -0.31 7.27 0.57
C ILE A 29 -0.83 6.95 -0.84
N ALA A 30 -1.27 5.71 -1.10
CA ALA A 30 -1.91 5.35 -2.36
C ALA A 30 -3.20 6.18 -2.62
N PRO A 31 -4.23 6.15 -1.76
CA PRO A 31 -5.41 7.01 -1.93
C PRO A 31 -5.10 8.50 -1.70
N ALA A 32 -4.12 8.86 -0.85
CA ALA A 32 -3.70 10.26 -0.70
C ALA A 32 -3.18 10.85 -2.00
N ASN A 33 -2.33 10.15 -2.75
CA ASN A 33 -1.84 10.62 -4.05
C ASN A 33 -2.97 10.78 -5.08
N ILE A 34 -3.96 9.87 -5.07
CA ILE A 34 -5.14 9.97 -5.94
C ILE A 34 -5.96 11.22 -5.56
N SER A 35 -6.22 11.40 -4.26
CA SER A 35 -6.94 12.57 -3.73
C SER A 35 -6.26 13.87 -4.09
N ILE A 36 -4.94 14.00 -3.89
CA ILE A 36 -4.15 15.19 -4.25
C ILE A 36 -4.21 15.45 -5.76
N LYS A 37 -4.02 14.41 -6.58
CA LYS A 37 -3.99 14.54 -8.04
C LYS A 37 -5.33 15.01 -8.62
N HIS A 38 -6.43 14.59 -8.01
CA HIS A 38 -7.78 14.86 -8.53
C HIS A 38 -8.59 15.87 -7.70
N GLY A 39 -8.02 16.42 -6.63
CA GLY A 39 -8.69 17.39 -5.76
C GLY A 39 -9.85 16.82 -4.95
N PHE A 40 -9.80 15.54 -4.59
CA PHE A 40 -10.88 14.90 -3.79
C PHE A 40 -10.73 15.24 -2.31
N MET A 41 -11.80 15.77 -1.71
CA MET A 41 -11.83 16.28 -0.32
C MET A 41 -12.75 15.47 0.62
N GLY A 42 -13.29 14.35 0.15
CA GLY A 42 -14.11 13.44 0.97
C GLY A 42 -13.28 12.51 1.87
N PRO A 43 -13.90 11.48 2.48
CA PRO A 43 -13.19 10.48 3.27
C PRO A 43 -12.04 9.83 2.49
N ASN A 44 -10.87 9.76 3.12
CA ASN A 44 -9.64 9.26 2.51
C ASN A 44 -8.88 8.37 3.51
N TYR A 45 -8.80 7.08 3.21
CA TYR A 45 -8.18 6.08 4.07
C TYR A 45 -7.81 4.83 3.26
N THR A 46 -7.05 3.92 3.87
CA THR A 46 -6.73 2.61 3.31
C THR A 46 -7.16 1.50 4.26
N THR A 47 -7.86 0.51 3.72
CA THR A 47 -8.21 -0.73 4.42
C THR A 47 -7.14 -1.79 4.20
N VAL A 48 -6.73 -2.50 5.24
CA VAL A 48 -5.70 -3.55 5.17
C VAL A 48 -6.26 -4.85 5.75
N SER A 49 -6.59 -5.80 4.88
CA SER A 49 -7.06 -7.15 5.23
C SER A 49 -6.39 -8.22 4.34
N ALA A 50 -5.08 -8.07 4.13
CA ALA A 50 -4.26 -8.94 3.29
C ALA A 50 -4.84 -9.09 1.87
N CYS A 51 -4.99 -10.32 1.36
CA CYS A 51 -5.50 -10.59 0.02
C CYS A 51 -6.94 -10.09 -0.22
N ALA A 52 -7.71 -9.84 0.85
CA ALA A 52 -9.09 -9.36 0.77
C ALA A 52 -9.20 -7.83 0.81
N SER A 53 -8.08 -7.10 0.87
CA SER A 53 -8.09 -5.64 1.12
C SER A 53 -8.93 -4.85 0.12
N SER A 54 -8.82 -5.15 -1.17
CA SER A 54 -9.62 -4.46 -2.20
C SER A 54 -11.11 -4.80 -2.13
N ALA A 55 -11.45 -6.04 -1.77
CA ALA A 55 -12.83 -6.45 -1.55
C ALA A 55 -13.43 -5.74 -0.32
N ASN A 56 -12.66 -5.59 0.75
CA ASN A 56 -13.08 -4.84 1.93
C ASN A 56 -13.29 -3.36 1.61
N ALA A 57 -12.36 -2.74 0.86
CA ALA A 57 -12.49 -1.36 0.41
C ALA A 57 -13.75 -1.13 -0.45
N LEU A 58 -14.11 -2.10 -1.30
CA LEU A 58 -15.34 -2.05 -2.09
C LEU A 58 -16.58 -2.14 -1.21
N PHE A 59 -16.59 -3.02 -0.21
CA PHE A 59 -17.69 -3.15 0.74
C PHE A 59 -17.90 -1.86 1.55
N ASP A 60 -16.81 -1.26 2.05
CA ASP A 60 -16.88 -0.02 2.81
C ASP A 60 -17.35 1.15 1.94
N ALA A 61 -16.88 1.24 0.69
CA ALA A 61 -17.35 2.23 -0.28
C ALA A 61 -18.85 2.09 -0.58
N LEU A 62 -19.32 0.86 -0.83
CA LEU A 62 -20.73 0.57 -1.05
C LEU A 62 -21.57 1.01 0.15
N ASN A 63 -21.14 0.67 1.37
CA ASN A 63 -21.87 1.05 2.58
C ASN A 63 -21.84 2.56 2.82
N SER A 64 -20.72 3.23 2.55
CA SER A 64 -20.61 4.68 2.67
C SER A 64 -21.64 5.39 1.78
N ILE A 65 -21.79 4.94 0.54
CA ILE A 65 -22.82 5.47 -0.38
C ILE A 65 -24.22 5.07 0.09
N ARG A 66 -24.45 3.80 0.43
CA ARG A 66 -25.76 3.27 0.83
C ARG A 66 -26.30 3.94 2.10
N LEU A 67 -25.43 4.33 3.03
CA LEU A 67 -25.77 5.00 4.28
C LEU A 67 -25.83 6.53 4.14
N GLY A 68 -25.53 7.07 2.96
CA GLY A 68 -25.59 8.51 2.70
C GLY A 68 -24.42 9.31 3.26
N TYR A 69 -23.28 8.67 3.56
CA TYR A 69 -22.06 9.37 4.01
C TYR A 69 -21.28 10.00 2.85
N THR A 70 -21.39 9.44 1.65
CA THR A 70 -20.68 9.94 0.45
C THR A 70 -21.52 9.72 -0.80
N ASP A 71 -21.49 10.67 -1.75
CA ASP A 71 -22.21 10.52 -3.03
C ASP A 71 -21.44 9.65 -4.04
N VAL A 72 -20.11 9.77 -4.05
CA VAL A 72 -19.20 9.06 -4.97
C VAL A 72 -17.95 8.66 -4.21
N VAL A 73 -17.43 7.45 -4.49
CA VAL A 73 -16.20 6.92 -3.88
C VAL A 73 -15.30 6.33 -4.97
N VAL A 74 -14.03 6.71 -4.94
CA VAL A 74 -12.96 6.01 -5.67
C VAL A 74 -12.37 4.94 -4.75
N THR A 75 -12.48 3.68 -5.13
CA THR A 75 -12.07 2.54 -4.29
C THR A 75 -11.39 1.45 -5.13
N GLY A 76 -10.58 0.61 -4.49
CA GLY A 76 -9.82 -0.45 -5.14
C GLY A 76 -8.68 -0.96 -4.27
N GLY A 77 -7.61 -1.45 -4.90
CA GLY A 77 -6.39 -1.88 -4.22
C GLY A 77 -5.21 -1.87 -5.18
N SER A 78 -4.01 -1.70 -4.63
CA SER A 78 -2.75 -1.73 -5.35
C SER A 78 -1.71 -2.43 -4.48
N GLU A 79 -0.82 -3.20 -5.11
CA GLU A 79 0.25 -3.91 -4.43
C GLU A 79 1.49 -3.96 -5.33
N ALA A 80 2.67 -3.89 -4.71
CA ALA A 80 3.97 -3.98 -5.36
C ALA A 80 4.96 -4.80 -4.51
N ALA A 81 4.46 -5.85 -3.85
CA ALA A 81 5.22 -6.69 -2.93
C ALA A 81 6.21 -7.67 -3.61
N VAL A 82 6.33 -7.67 -4.94
CA VAL A 82 7.34 -8.46 -5.68
C VAL A 82 8.73 -7.85 -5.45
N THR A 83 9.29 -8.20 -4.30
CA THR A 83 10.49 -7.63 -3.70
C THR A 83 11.33 -8.76 -3.10
N ILE A 84 12.61 -8.53 -2.81
CA ILE A 84 13.46 -9.58 -2.19
C ILE A 84 12.85 -10.03 -0.86
N ALA A 85 12.42 -9.08 -0.03
CA ALA A 85 11.79 -9.37 1.25
C ALA A 85 10.42 -10.06 1.09
N GLY A 86 9.57 -9.58 0.18
CA GLY A 86 8.26 -10.19 -0.08
C GLY A 86 8.38 -11.62 -0.60
N MET A 87 9.20 -11.84 -1.63
CA MET A 87 9.43 -13.17 -2.19
C MET A 87 10.08 -14.11 -1.17
N GLY A 88 11.10 -13.65 -0.44
CA GLY A 88 11.76 -14.44 0.60
C GLY A 88 10.81 -14.82 1.75
N GLY A 89 10.00 -13.87 2.21
CA GLY A 89 9.02 -14.09 3.27
C GLY A 89 7.92 -15.06 2.88
N PHE A 90 7.29 -14.86 1.70
CA PHE A 90 6.25 -15.78 1.21
C PHE A 90 6.81 -17.18 0.88
N ASN A 91 8.07 -17.27 0.45
CA ASN A 91 8.74 -18.56 0.27
C ASN A 91 9.00 -19.28 1.60
N ALA A 92 9.43 -18.56 2.64
CA ALA A 92 9.69 -19.12 3.97
C ALA A 92 8.44 -19.70 4.64
N MET A 93 7.25 -19.16 4.33
CA MET A 93 5.96 -19.72 4.76
C MET A 93 5.38 -20.76 3.78
N HIS A 94 6.15 -21.17 2.76
CA HIS A 94 5.74 -22.13 1.73
C HIS A 94 4.46 -21.72 0.96
N ALA A 95 4.20 -20.43 0.81
CA ALA A 95 3.03 -19.93 0.10
C ALA A 95 3.22 -19.79 -1.42
N LEU A 96 4.47 -19.83 -1.89
CA LEU A 96 4.80 -19.71 -3.32
C LEU A 96 4.89 -21.09 -3.99
N SER A 97 4.54 -21.13 -5.28
CA SER A 97 4.76 -22.34 -6.09
C SER A 97 6.26 -22.60 -6.26
N THR A 98 6.66 -23.87 -6.17
CA THR A 98 8.04 -24.33 -6.38
C THR A 98 8.31 -24.85 -7.79
N ARG A 99 7.29 -24.82 -8.67
CA ARG A 99 7.41 -25.27 -10.05
C ARG A 99 7.89 -24.11 -10.92
N ASN A 100 9.13 -24.20 -11.36
CA ASN A 100 9.80 -23.26 -12.27
C ASN A 100 9.80 -23.76 -13.72
#